data_AF-A0A392QAA7-F1
#
_entry.id   AF-A0A392QAA7-F1
#
_cell.length_a   1.000
_cell.length_b   1.000
_cell.length_c   1.000
_cell.angle_alpha   90.00
_cell.angle_beta   90.00
_cell.angle_gamma   90.00
#
_symmetry.space_group_name_H-M   'P 1'
#
loop_
_entity.id
_entity.type
_entity.pdbx_description
1 polymer ?
#
loop_
_entity_poly.entity_id
_entity_poly.type
_entity_poly.pdbx_seq_one_letter_code
_entity_poly.pdbx_strand_id
1 'polypeptide(L)'
;GGVGLAETVVGVGGGDAGECQALLQNFILQILTSHLPTPVDVAEDLIWHKHVPLKVSILAWRLLRDRLPTKVNLASRGIISPDVQSCVAGCGGIESAQHLFISCSIFGSLWSSVGSWIGVSSVPPHHLADHFIQFTHSAGGLRARRSFLQLIWLLCMWIIWKERYN
;
A
#
# COMPACT_ATOMS: atom_id res chain seq x y z
N GLY A 1 33.64 39.27 0.03
CA GLY A 1 32.34 38.77 0.54
C GLY A 1 31.85 37.77 -0.46
N GLY A 2 31.63 36.51 -0.13
CA GLY A 2 30.95 36.03 1.08
C GLY A 2 29.63 35.41 0.59
N VAL A 3 29.71 34.12 0.30
CA VAL A 3 28.67 33.18 -0.16
C VAL A 3 27.45 33.09 0.77
N GLY A 4 26.29 32.73 0.21
CA GLY A 4 25.10 32.22 0.92
C GLY A 4 23.80 32.66 0.21
N LEU A 5 22.82 31.84 -0.13
CA LEU A 5 22.50 30.45 0.20
C LEU A 5 21.68 29.90 -0.99
N ALA A 6 22.19 28.89 -1.68
CA ALA A 6 21.38 27.97 -2.45
C ALA A 6 21.66 26.60 -1.84
N GLU A 7 21.02 26.33 -0.71
CA GLU A 7 21.02 24.98 -0.14
C GLU A 7 20.17 24.10 -1.05
N THR A 8 20.90 23.27 -1.77
CA THR A 8 20.49 22.01 -2.36
C THR A 8 19.49 21.27 -1.48
N VAL A 9 18.22 21.22 -1.91
CA VAL A 9 17.35 20.11 -1.55
C VAL A 9 17.90 18.90 -2.29
N VAL A 10 18.80 18.18 -1.63
CA VAL A 10 19.15 16.82 -2.01
C VAL A 10 17.89 15.99 -1.75
N GLY A 11 17.08 15.81 -2.79
CA GLY A 11 16.03 14.80 -2.81
C GLY A 11 16.70 13.42 -2.80
N VAL A 12 16.88 12.86 -1.60
CA VAL A 12 17.20 11.44 -1.41
C VAL A 12 15.95 10.78 -0.87
N GLY A 13 15.50 9.73 -1.53
CA GLY A 13 14.34 8.93 -1.11
C GLY A 13 13.44 8.46 -2.24
N GLY A 14 13.96 8.26 -3.46
CA GLY A 14 13.25 7.49 -4.47
C GLY A 14 13.28 6.02 -4.10
N GLY A 15 12.36 5.57 -3.25
CA GLY A 15 12.13 4.15 -3.01
C GLY A 15 11.77 3.49 -4.34
N ASP A 16 12.70 2.71 -4.88
CA ASP A 16 12.48 2.04 -6.15
C ASP A 16 11.48 0.89 -5.96
N ALA A 17 10.80 0.49 -7.05
CA ALA A 17 9.87 -0.63 -7.00
C ALA A 17 10.56 -1.95 -6.57
N GLY A 18 11.89 -2.01 -6.63
CA GLY A 18 12.72 -3.14 -6.21
C GLY A 18 12.74 -3.33 -4.69
N GLU A 19 12.87 -2.25 -3.92
CA GLU A 19 12.80 -2.28 -2.45
C GLU A 19 11.43 -2.77 -1.95
N CYS A 20 10.35 -2.31 -2.59
CA CYS A 20 8.99 -2.78 -2.31
C CYS A 20 8.85 -4.28 -2.54
N GLN A 21 9.45 -4.79 -3.62
CA GLN A 21 9.42 -6.21 -3.97
C GLN A 21 10.26 -7.07 -3.00
N ALA A 22 11.41 -6.58 -2.54
CA ALA A 22 12.24 -7.27 -1.55
C ALA A 22 11.56 -7.35 -0.17
N LEU A 23 10.85 -6.31 0.25
CA LEU A 23 10.06 -6.32 1.48
C LEU A 23 8.87 -7.29 1.41
N LEU A 24 8.18 -7.34 0.26
CA LEU A 24 7.16 -8.35 -0.03
C LEU A 24 7.73 -9.76 0.11
N GLN A 25 8.83 -10.05 -0.57
CA GLN A 25 9.45 -11.38 -0.56
C GLN A 25 9.90 -11.81 0.84
N ASN A 26 10.56 -10.94 1.61
CA ASN A 26 11.01 -11.28 2.97
C ASN A 26 9.85 -11.59 3.91
N PHE A 27 8.75 -10.83 3.82
CA PHE A 27 7.59 -11.07 4.66
C PHE A 27 6.83 -12.35 4.26
N ILE A 28 6.72 -12.63 2.96
CA ILE A 28 6.15 -13.89 2.45
C ILE A 28 7.00 -15.08 2.90
N LEU A 29 8.33 -14.97 2.81
CA LEU A 29 9.25 -15.97 3.33
C LEU A 29 9.09 -16.17 4.84
N GLN A 30 8.92 -15.09 5.60
CA GLN A 30 8.68 -15.17 7.05
C GLN A 30 7.35 -15.86 7.38
N ILE A 31 6.29 -15.62 6.61
CA ILE A 31 5.01 -16.34 6.74
C ILE A 31 5.19 -17.82 6.41
N LEU A 32 5.82 -18.14 5.28
CA LEU A 32 6.02 -19.52 4.81
C LEU A 32 6.94 -20.33 5.72
N THR A 33 7.96 -19.70 6.30
CA THR A 33 8.89 -20.35 7.26
C THR A 33 8.31 -20.46 8.67
N SER A 34 7.28 -19.67 9.01
CA SER A 34 6.67 -19.67 10.34
C SER A 34 5.69 -20.83 10.64
N HIS A 35 5.33 -21.70 9.67
CA HIS A 35 4.40 -22.82 9.93
C HIS A 35 4.70 -24.12 9.16
N LEU A 36 5.09 -25.16 9.91
CA LEU A 36 4.68 -26.56 9.66
C LEU A 36 3.13 -26.63 9.90
N PRO A 37 2.36 -27.49 9.23
CA PRO A 37 0.92 -27.28 9.05
C PRO A 37 0.12 -27.61 10.32
N THR A 38 -0.83 -26.75 10.68
CA THR A 38 -1.90 -27.08 11.64
C THR A 38 -3.28 -26.92 10.99
N PRO A 39 -4.27 -27.75 11.39
CA PRO A 39 -5.52 -27.87 10.66
C PRO A 39 -6.42 -26.66 10.85
N VAL A 40 -7.12 -26.35 9.77
CA VAL A 40 -8.06 -25.25 9.57
C VAL A 40 -9.19 -25.29 10.60
N ASP A 41 -9.24 -24.31 11.50
CA ASP A 41 -10.52 -23.83 12.01
C ASP A 41 -10.46 -22.38 12.51
N VAL A 42 -11.62 -21.73 12.50
CA VAL A 42 -11.97 -20.40 13.01
C VAL A 42 -11.86 -19.23 12.01
N ALA A 43 -13.03 -18.89 11.47
CA ALA A 43 -13.29 -17.85 10.49
C ALA A 43 -13.89 -16.56 11.09
N GLU A 44 -13.60 -16.24 12.35
CA GLU A 44 -13.98 -14.94 12.95
C GLU A 44 -12.80 -14.04 13.35
N ASP A 45 -11.56 -14.50 13.20
CA ASP A 45 -10.37 -13.72 13.56
C ASP A 45 -9.75 -12.93 12.39
N LEU A 46 -10.43 -12.81 11.25
CA LEU A 46 -9.79 -12.35 10.01
C LEU A 46 -9.50 -10.83 9.90
N ILE A 47 -9.83 -10.05 10.93
CA ILE A 47 -9.31 -8.67 11.10
C ILE A 47 -8.09 -8.66 12.06
N TRP A 48 -7.97 -9.71 12.88
CA TRP A 48 -6.97 -9.93 13.92
C TRP A 48 -6.06 -11.12 13.61
N HIS A 49 -5.67 -11.30 12.35
CA HIS A 49 -4.66 -12.29 12.02
C HIS A 49 -3.46 -12.06 12.93
N LYS A 50 -3.14 -13.01 13.82
CA LYS A 50 -2.01 -12.96 14.76
C LYS A 50 -0.65 -12.71 14.08
N HIS A 51 -0.62 -12.89 12.75
CA HIS A 51 0.52 -12.70 11.86
C HIS A 51 0.55 -11.35 11.14
N VAL A 52 -0.51 -10.54 11.23
CA VAL A 52 -0.54 -9.17 10.70
C VAL A 52 -0.27 -8.22 11.86
N PRO A 53 0.84 -7.45 11.82
CA PRO A 53 1.10 -6.46 12.84
C PRO A 53 -0.07 -5.47 12.95
N LEU A 54 -0.51 -5.18 14.17
CA LEU A 54 -1.66 -4.29 14.43
C LEU A 54 -1.60 -2.96 13.67
N LYS A 55 -0.38 -2.41 13.47
CA LYS A 55 -0.12 -1.20 12.68
C LYS A 55 -0.63 -1.30 11.22
N VAL A 56 -0.54 -2.48 10.59
CA VAL A 56 -1.00 -2.74 9.23
C VAL A 56 -2.53 -2.76 9.19
N SER A 57 -3.17 -3.44 10.15
CA SER A 57 -4.64 -3.47 10.26
C SER A 57 -5.22 -2.08 10.52
N ILE A 58 -4.60 -1.30 11.42
CA ILE A 58 -5.01 0.10 11.68
C ILE A 58 -4.85 0.96 10.43
N LEU A 59 -3.77 0.78 9.66
CA LEU A 59 -3.57 1.49 8.40
C LEU A 59 -4.72 1.21 7.43
N ALA A 60 -5.01 -0.06 7.18
CA ALA A 60 -6.06 -0.47 6.27
C ALA A 60 -7.44 0.04 6.69
N TRP A 61 -7.75 -0.02 8.00
CA TRP A 61 -8.98 0.54 8.54
C TRP A 61 -9.07 2.06 8.31
N ARG A 62 -7.98 2.80 8.53
CA ARG A 62 -7.94 4.26 8.26
C ARG A 62 -8.08 4.54 6.77
N LEU A 63 -7.43 3.74 5.93
CA LEU A 63 -7.46 3.87 4.48
C LEU A 63 -8.87 3.71 3.91
N LEU A 64 -9.56 2.63 4.29
CA LEU A 64 -10.90 2.32 3.81
C LEU A 64 -11.95 3.36 4.23
N ARG A 65 -11.65 4.15 5.26
CA ARG A 65 -12.50 5.25 5.75
C ARG A 65 -12.04 6.63 5.27
N ASP A 66 -11.05 6.68 4.38
CA ASP A 66 -10.39 7.90 3.92
C ASP A 66 -9.94 8.82 5.08
N ARG A 67 -9.36 8.22 6.12
CA ARG A 67 -8.87 8.90 7.32
C ARG A 67 -7.35 9.00 7.40
N LEU A 68 -6.65 8.55 6.38
CA LEU A 68 -5.20 8.72 6.31
C LEU A 68 -4.85 10.20 6.15
N PRO A 69 -3.72 10.66 6.72
CA PRO A 69 -3.22 12.03 6.56
C PRO A 69 -2.62 12.24 5.15
N THR A 70 -3.41 11.99 4.10
CA THR A 70 -3.07 12.40 2.73
C THR A 70 -3.14 13.92 2.62
N LYS A 71 -2.42 14.55 1.68
CA LYS A 71 -2.43 16.02 1.56
C LYS A 71 -3.83 16.56 1.30
N VAL A 72 -4.67 15.84 0.53
CA VAL A 72 -6.10 16.18 0.38
C VAL A 72 -6.82 16.21 1.72
N ASN A 73 -6.64 15.18 2.57
CA ASN A 73 -7.28 15.09 3.88
C ASN A 73 -6.72 16.08 4.90
N LEU A 74 -5.45 16.50 4.75
CA LEU A 74 -4.86 17.54 5.59
C LEU A 74 -5.36 18.93 5.18
N ALA A 75 -5.47 19.19 3.87
CA ALA A 75 -5.99 20.44 3.34
C ALA A 75 -7.47 20.62 3.70
N SER A 76 -8.29 19.57 3.62
CA SER A 76 -9.70 19.62 4.02
C SER A 76 -9.91 19.89 5.52
N ARG A 77 -8.90 19.60 6.36
CA ARG A 77 -8.88 19.91 7.79
C ARG A 77 -8.23 21.26 8.11
N GLY A 78 -7.78 22.02 7.10
CA GLY A 78 -7.09 23.29 7.28
C GLY A 78 -5.69 23.16 7.90
N ILE A 79 -5.08 21.97 7.87
CA ILE A 79 -3.74 21.73 8.43
C ILE A 79 -2.64 22.20 7.46
N ILE A 80 -2.87 22.05 6.16
CA ILE A 80 -1.97 22.52 5.10
C ILE A 80 -2.73 23.40 4.11
N SER A 81 -1.99 24.20 3.35
CA SER A 81 -2.55 25.06 2.32
C SER A 81 -3.03 24.25 1.11
N PRO A 82 -4.17 24.59 0.48
CA PRO A 82 -4.75 23.80 -0.62
C PRO A 82 -3.89 23.78 -1.90
N ASP A 83 -2.92 24.67 -2.05
CA ASP A 83 -1.93 24.66 -3.13
C ASP A 83 -0.85 23.57 -2.95
N VAL A 84 -0.68 23.03 -1.74
CA VAL A 84 0.37 22.05 -1.43
C VAL A 84 -0.20 20.63 -1.39
N GLN A 85 -0.87 20.22 -2.47
CA GLN A 85 -1.52 18.90 -2.56
C GLN A 85 -0.86 17.92 -3.54
N SER A 86 0.29 18.28 -4.11
CA SER A 86 1.04 17.43 -5.04
C SER A 86 1.42 16.08 -4.42
N CYS A 87 1.30 15.00 -5.21
CA CYS A 87 1.66 13.65 -4.82
C CYS A 87 3.12 13.58 -4.36
N VAL A 88 3.36 13.00 -3.18
CA VAL A 88 4.72 12.79 -2.64
C VAL A 88 5.64 12.03 -3.60
N ALA A 89 5.07 11.16 -4.44
CA ALA A 89 5.84 10.42 -5.44
C ALA A 89 6.47 11.34 -6.52
N GLY A 90 6.06 12.61 -6.61
CA GLY A 90 6.54 13.52 -7.66
C GLY A 90 5.93 13.24 -9.04
N CYS A 91 4.90 12.40 -9.14
CA CYS A 91 4.23 12.08 -10.40
C CYS A 91 3.34 13.20 -10.98
N GLY A 92 3.28 14.38 -10.33
CA GLY A 92 2.47 15.52 -10.77
C GLY A 92 0.98 15.45 -10.45
N GLY A 93 0.48 14.33 -9.92
CA GLY A 93 -0.92 14.19 -9.49
C GLY A 93 -1.23 14.82 -8.12
N ILE A 94 -2.51 14.87 -7.74
CA ILE A 94 -2.96 15.28 -6.39
C ILE A 94 -2.92 14.08 -5.44
N GLU A 95 -2.38 14.26 -4.25
CA GLU A 95 -2.22 13.21 -3.25
C GLU A 95 -3.52 12.90 -2.49
N SER A 96 -4.42 12.16 -3.14
CA SER A 96 -5.54 11.48 -2.48
C SER A 96 -5.16 10.03 -2.15
N ALA A 97 -5.94 9.35 -1.29
CA ALA A 97 -5.74 7.92 -1.03
C ALA A 97 -5.91 7.10 -2.32
N GLN A 98 -6.95 7.40 -3.11
CA GLN A 98 -7.17 6.75 -4.40
C GLN A 98 -5.96 6.90 -5.32
N HIS A 99 -5.44 8.12 -5.45
CA HIS A 99 -4.29 8.38 -6.30
C HIS A 99 -3.04 7.66 -5.78
N LEU A 100 -2.69 7.89 -4.53
CA LEU A 100 -1.45 7.37 -3.93
C LEU A 100 -1.37 5.84 -4.04
N PHE A 101 -2.46 5.13 -3.74
CA PHE A 101 -2.45 3.68 -3.63
C PHE A 101 -2.81 2.95 -4.92
N ILE A 102 -3.54 3.59 -5.86
CA ILE A 102 -4.09 2.89 -7.04
C ILE A 102 -3.58 3.51 -8.34
N SER A 103 -3.81 4.81 -8.56
CA SER A 103 -3.63 5.42 -9.89
C SER A 103 -2.34 6.22 -10.08
N CYS A 104 -1.51 6.35 -9.05
CA CYS A 104 -0.19 6.96 -9.16
C CYS A 104 0.65 6.17 -10.17
N SER A 105 1.27 6.84 -11.14
CA SER A 105 2.10 6.17 -12.14
C SER A 105 3.33 5.47 -11.55
N ILE A 106 3.80 5.95 -10.40
CA ILE A 106 4.95 5.41 -9.69
C ILE A 106 4.50 4.24 -8.80
N PHE A 107 3.69 4.49 -7.77
CA PHE A 107 3.26 3.44 -6.84
C PHE A 107 2.25 2.46 -7.43
N GLY A 108 1.42 2.88 -8.40
CA GLY A 108 0.45 2.02 -9.07
C GLY A 108 1.10 0.92 -9.90
N SER A 109 2.35 1.12 -10.35
CA SER A 109 3.12 0.08 -11.06
C SER A 109 3.35 -1.18 -10.21
N LEU A 110 3.33 -1.05 -8.87
CA LEU A 110 3.45 -2.17 -7.94
C LEU A 110 2.35 -3.22 -8.18
N TRP A 111 1.13 -2.80 -8.53
CA TRP A 111 0.02 -3.72 -8.77
C TRP A 111 0.21 -4.59 -9.99
N SER A 112 0.85 -4.05 -11.03
CA SER A 112 1.22 -4.82 -12.23
C SER A 112 2.26 -5.88 -11.88
N SER A 113 3.28 -5.52 -11.08
CA SER A 113 4.32 -6.45 -10.63
C SER A 113 3.74 -7.55 -9.74
N VAL A 114 2.91 -7.18 -8.77
CA VAL A 114 2.23 -8.14 -7.86
C VAL A 114 1.30 -9.06 -8.65
N GLY A 115 0.51 -8.51 -9.58
CA GLY A 115 -0.37 -9.27 -10.47
C GLY A 115 0.39 -10.30 -11.30
N SER A 116 1.50 -9.89 -11.94
CA SER A 116 2.38 -10.79 -12.66
C SER A 116 2.92 -11.91 -11.77
N TRP A 117 3.36 -11.58 -10.55
CA TRP A 117 3.90 -12.55 -9.59
C TRP A 117 2.87 -13.60 -9.15
N ILE A 118 1.61 -13.20 -8.90
CA ILE A 118 0.54 -14.12 -8.48
C ILE A 118 -0.18 -14.80 -9.65
N GLY A 119 0.19 -14.47 -10.91
CA GLY A 119 -0.47 -14.99 -12.12
C GLY A 119 -1.88 -14.45 -12.32
N VAL A 120 -2.15 -13.21 -11.90
CA VAL A 120 -3.45 -12.56 -12.00
C VAL A 120 -3.31 -11.24 -12.78
N SER A 121 -4.21 -11.04 -13.73
CA SER A 121 -4.40 -9.74 -14.38
C SER A 121 -5.58 -9.02 -13.71
N SER A 122 -5.33 -7.86 -13.11
CA SER A 122 -6.39 -7.01 -12.56
C SER A 122 -6.68 -5.86 -13.50
N VAL A 123 -7.97 -5.55 -13.71
CA VAL A 123 -8.38 -4.32 -14.38
C VAL A 123 -8.10 -3.14 -13.45
N PRO A 124 -7.64 -1.97 -13.94
CA PRO A 124 -7.47 -0.78 -13.12
C PRO A 124 -8.81 -0.38 -12.48
N PRO A 125 -8.92 -0.41 -11.14
CA PRO A 125 -10.19 -0.12 -10.48
C PRO A 125 -10.40 1.38 -10.33
N HIS A 126 -11.66 1.80 -10.40
CA HIS A 126 -12.04 3.20 -10.21
C HIS A 126 -11.99 3.64 -8.74
N HIS A 127 -12.17 2.70 -7.80
CA HIS A 127 -12.15 2.96 -6.36
C HIS A 127 -11.31 1.95 -5.58
N LEU A 128 -10.77 2.40 -4.45
CA LEU A 128 -9.88 1.62 -3.59
C LEU A 128 -10.59 0.40 -2.96
N ALA A 129 -11.85 0.56 -2.57
CA ALA A 129 -12.66 -0.56 -2.06
C ALA A 129 -12.91 -1.62 -3.15
N ASP A 130 -13.18 -1.18 -4.38
CA ASP A 130 -13.37 -2.10 -5.52
C ASP A 130 -12.07 -2.85 -5.83
N HIS A 131 -10.92 -2.16 -5.73
CA HIS A 131 -9.63 -2.81 -5.87
C HIS A 131 -9.44 -3.95 -4.87
N PHE A 132 -9.77 -3.72 -3.60
CA PHE A 132 -9.68 -4.74 -2.55
C PHE A 132 -10.54 -5.96 -2.88
N ILE A 133 -11.78 -5.75 -3.30
CA ILE A 133 -12.71 -6.84 -3.66
C ILE A 133 -12.21 -7.59 -4.89
N GLN A 134 -11.88 -6.87 -5.96
CA GLN A 134 -11.40 -7.47 -7.21
C GLN A 134 -10.11 -8.27 -6.98
N PHE A 135 -9.13 -7.68 -6.30
CA PHE A 135 -7.85 -8.34 -6.02
C PHE A 135 -8.05 -9.60 -5.18
N THR A 136 -8.85 -9.53 -4.11
CA THR A 136 -9.12 -10.68 -3.22
C THR A 136 -9.81 -11.85 -3.94
N HIS A 137 -10.65 -11.55 -4.93
CA HIS A 137 -11.43 -12.55 -5.66
C HIS A 137 -10.82 -12.97 -7.00
N SER A 138 -9.76 -12.30 -7.43
CA SER A 138 -9.13 -12.45 -8.74
C SER A 138 -8.64 -13.85 -9.08
N ALA A 139 -8.45 -14.68 -8.06
CA ALA A 139 -7.87 -16.01 -8.18
C ALA A 139 -8.86 -17.13 -7.76
N GLY A 140 -10.15 -16.85 -7.63
CA GLY A 140 -11.18 -17.89 -7.45
C GLY A 140 -11.43 -18.40 -6.01
N GLY A 141 -11.98 -19.62 -5.90
CA GLY A 141 -12.98 -20.01 -4.89
C GLY A 141 -12.55 -20.66 -3.57
N LEU A 142 -11.28 -20.60 -3.15
CA LEU A 142 -10.85 -21.17 -1.86
C LEU A 142 -10.72 -20.08 -0.79
N ARG A 143 -11.29 -20.31 0.41
CA ARG A 143 -11.20 -19.37 1.56
C ARG A 143 -9.74 -19.01 1.87
N ALA A 144 -8.85 -20.00 1.95
CA ALA A 144 -7.43 -19.80 2.21
C ALA A 144 -6.74 -18.92 1.15
N ARG A 145 -7.09 -19.10 -0.14
CA ARG A 145 -6.55 -18.29 -1.24
C ARG A 145 -6.99 -16.83 -1.13
N ARG A 146 -8.26 -16.59 -0.78
CA ARG A 146 -8.77 -15.23 -0.53
C ARG A 146 -8.07 -14.58 0.65
N SER A 147 -7.89 -15.31 1.76
CA SER A 147 -7.15 -14.81 2.92
C SER A 147 -5.71 -14.44 2.55
N PHE A 148 -5.02 -15.26 1.76
CA PHE A 148 -3.67 -14.96 1.31
C PHE A 148 -3.60 -13.70 0.43
N LEU A 149 -4.56 -13.52 -0.49
CA LEU A 149 -4.64 -12.32 -1.33
C LEU A 149 -4.97 -11.06 -0.51
N GLN A 150 -5.83 -11.17 0.51
CA GLN A 150 -6.08 -10.07 1.44
C GLN A 150 -4.78 -9.64 2.16
N LEU A 151 -3.97 -10.60 2.60
CA LEU A 151 -2.68 -10.31 3.24
C LEU A 151 -1.71 -9.59 2.29
N ILE A 152 -1.60 -10.06 1.04
CA ILE A 152 -0.78 -9.39 0.01
C ILE A 152 -1.27 -7.96 -0.21
N TRP A 153 -2.58 -7.77 -0.35
CA TRP A 153 -3.16 -6.45 -0.57
C TRP A 153 -2.83 -5.49 0.60
N LEU A 154 -3.03 -5.94 1.85
CA LEU A 154 -2.71 -5.17 3.05
C LEU A 154 -1.22 -4.82 3.13
N LEU A 155 -0.36 -5.73 2.73
CA LEU A 155 1.09 -5.52 2.72
C LEU A 155 1.51 -4.50 1.67
N CYS A 156 0.94 -4.55 0.46
CA CYS A 156 1.18 -3.54 -0.57
C CYS A 156 0.75 -2.15 -0.10
N MET A 157 -0.42 -2.02 0.55
CA MET A 157 -0.84 -0.77 1.19
C MET A 157 0.18 -0.29 2.23
N TRP A 158 0.64 -1.20 3.09
CA TRP A 158 1.63 -0.86 4.12
C TRP A 158 2.94 -0.36 3.52
N ILE A 159 3.43 -1.01 2.47
CA ILE A 159 4.68 -0.66 1.79
C ILE A 159 4.57 0.70 1.13
N ILE A 160 3.54 0.93 0.30
CA ILE A 160 3.30 2.25 -0.34
C ILE A 160 3.21 3.35 0.73
N TRP A 161 2.52 3.08 1.83
CA TRP A 161 2.42 4.03 2.92
C TRP A 161 3.74 4.29 3.63
N LYS A 162 4.61 3.28 3.74
CA LYS A 162 5.94 3.42 4.34
C LYS A 162 6.88 4.23 3.45
N GLU A 163 6.86 3.98 2.15
CA GLU A 163 7.69 4.70 1.17
C GLU A 163 7.38 6.19 1.11
N ARG A 164 6.13 6.58 1.35
CA ARG A 164 5.76 8.00 1.52
C ARG A 164 6.59 8.75 2.57
N TYR A 165 7.13 8.06 3.57
CA TYR A 165 7.88 8.66 4.68
C TYR A 165 9.41 8.51 4.58
N ASN A 166 9.90 7.76 3.59
CA ASN A 166 11.32 7.71 3.25
C ASN A 166 11.67 8.84 2.28
#